data_AF-A0A135VXB7-F1
#
_entry.id   AF-A0A135VXB7-F1
#
_cell.length_a   1.000
_cell.length_b   1.000
_cell.length_c   1.000
_cell.angle_alpha   90.00
_cell.angle_beta   90.00
_cell.angle_gamma   90.00
#
_symmetry.space_group_name_H-M   'P 1'
#
loop_
_entity.id
_entity.type
_entity.pdbx_description
1 polymer ?
#
loop_
_entity_poly.entity_id
_entity_poly.type
_entity_poly.pdbx_seq_one_letter_code
_entity_poly.pdbx_strand_id
1 'polypeptide(L)'
;MQIEFTIELLDLAVFFVAILYAVLVLTIADLARRKFNLRLEFTRRIIHLFAGAAIWTVPYFPHPWVATFVGLAFVIMLSFANNERFSRFFAAMARPEDLENQSVRGPLWYAVSITILTAIFTFTGYERLYFVAAAAIHIMMFGDGMSAPIGIRYGADSSRIILGSKRSPQGSAALLVFG
;
A
#
# COMPACT_ATOMS: atom_id res chain seq x y z
N MET A 1 -21.78 -19.94 5.20
CA MET A 1 -20.52 -20.41 5.80
C MET A 1 -20.39 -19.73 7.15
N GLN A 2 -20.16 -20.47 8.23
CA GLN A 2 -19.89 -19.87 9.54
C GLN A 2 -18.40 -19.62 9.63
N ILE A 3 -18.00 -18.38 9.97
CA ILE A 3 -16.61 -18.08 10.28
C ILE A 3 -16.40 -18.38 11.75
N GLU A 4 -15.47 -19.28 12.03
CA GLU A 4 -15.03 -19.54 13.38
C GLU A 4 -14.09 -18.40 13.80
N PHE A 5 -14.56 -17.60 14.75
CA PHE A 5 -13.77 -16.53 15.35
C PHE A 5 -12.84 -17.11 16.41
N THR A 6 -11.85 -17.88 15.97
CA THR A 6 -10.76 -18.35 16.81
C THR A 6 -9.44 -17.82 16.28
N ILE A 7 -8.45 -17.68 17.16
CA ILE A 7 -7.12 -17.21 16.81
C ILE A 7 -6.13 -18.19 17.41
N GLU A 8 -5.28 -18.75 16.55
CA GLU A 8 -4.21 -19.63 16.96
C GLU A 8 -2.90 -18.87 17.16
N LEU A 9 -1.93 -19.50 17.84
CA LEU A 9 -0.59 -18.93 17.98
C LEU A 9 0.06 -18.67 16.61
N LEU A 10 -0.22 -19.53 15.63
CA LEU A 10 0.30 -19.38 14.28
C LEU A 10 -0.30 -18.15 13.57
N ASP A 11 -1.58 -17.83 13.77
CA ASP A 11 -2.20 -16.60 13.25
C ASP A 11 -1.46 -15.36 13.76
N LEU A 12 -1.14 -15.34 15.06
CA LEU A 12 -0.36 -14.26 15.67
C LEU A 12 1.05 -14.18 15.09
N ALA A 13 1.72 -15.33 14.91
CA ALA A 13 3.06 -15.36 14.34
C ALA A 13 3.08 -14.79 12.91
N VAL A 14 2.16 -15.22 12.04
CA VAL A 14 2.06 -14.72 10.66
C VAL A 14 1.67 -13.24 10.64
N PHE A 15 0.75 -12.81 11.51
CA PHE A 15 0.41 -11.39 11.69
C PHE A 15 1.64 -10.54 12.00
N PHE A 16 2.46 -10.94 12.98
CA PHE A 16 3.66 -10.19 13.33
C PHE A 16 4.71 -10.21 12.21
N VAL A 17 4.83 -11.30 11.45
CA VAL A 17 5.69 -11.34 10.26
C VAL A 17 5.23 -10.33 9.22
N ALA A 18 3.92 -10.24 8.95
CA ALA A 18 3.36 -9.30 7.99
C ALA A 18 3.59 -7.83 8.41
N ILE A 19 3.34 -7.52 9.68
CA ILE A 19 3.58 -6.19 10.25
C ILE A 19 5.08 -5.85 10.20
N LEU A 20 5.95 -6.77 10.65
CA LEU A 20 7.39 -6.58 10.64
C LEU A 20 7.91 -6.32 9.23
N TYR A 21 7.47 -7.10 8.25
CA TYR A 21 7.83 -6.91 6.85
C TYR A 21 7.50 -5.49 6.37
N ALA A 22 6.26 -5.04 6.55
CA ALA A 22 5.86 -3.73 6.07
C ALA A 22 6.53 -2.59 6.85
N VAL A 23 6.74 -2.73 8.17
CA VAL A 23 7.55 -1.77 8.97
C VAL A 23 9.00 -1.73 8.48
N LEU A 24 9.60 -2.86 8.12
CA LEU A 24 10.95 -2.91 7.55
C LEU A 24 11.02 -2.17 6.21
N VAL A 25 10.05 -2.38 5.32
CA VAL A 25 9.98 -1.63 4.04
C VAL A 25 9.95 -0.12 4.29
N LEU A 26 9.10 0.34 5.22
CA LEU A 26 9.02 1.76 5.61
C LEU A 26 10.34 2.28 6.18
N THR A 27 10.91 1.53 7.12
CA THR A 27 12.13 1.91 7.83
C THR A 27 13.33 1.97 6.89
N ILE A 28 13.49 0.96 6.01
CA ILE A 28 14.56 0.92 5.02
C ILE A 28 14.42 2.09 4.05
N ALA A 29 13.21 2.39 3.56
CA ALA A 29 12.98 3.50 2.66
C ALA A 29 13.27 4.86 3.32
N ASP A 30 12.86 5.06 4.58
CA ASP A 30 13.14 6.29 5.32
C ASP A 30 14.63 6.44 5.65
N LEU A 31 15.31 5.37 6.08
CA LEU A 31 16.75 5.37 6.33
C LEU A 31 17.55 5.63 5.05
N ALA A 32 17.17 4.99 3.94
CA ALA A 32 17.78 5.25 2.64
C ALA A 32 17.58 6.71 2.21
N ARG A 33 16.39 7.29 2.44
CA ARG A 33 16.13 8.73 2.22
C ARG A 33 17.16 9.59 2.93
N ARG A 34 17.32 9.37 4.23
CA ARG A 34 18.17 10.19 5.10
C ARG A 34 19.64 10.00 4.81
N LYS A 35 20.08 8.75 4.59
CA LYS A 35 21.49 8.40 4.40
C LYS A 35 22.02 8.83 3.03
N PHE A 36 21.20 8.73 1.98
CA PHE A 36 21.61 9.02 0.60
C PHE A 36 20.97 10.29 0.03
N ASN A 37 20.29 11.08 0.86
CA ASN A 37 19.58 12.30 0.46
C ASN A 37 18.65 12.10 -0.76
N LEU A 38 17.92 10.99 -0.76
CA LEU A 38 17.06 10.61 -1.88
C LEU A 38 15.82 11.50 -1.93
N ARG A 39 15.34 11.76 -3.15
CA ARG A 39 14.08 12.47 -3.36
C ARG A 39 12.91 11.68 -2.76
N LEU A 40 11.94 12.39 -2.18
CA LEU A 40 10.71 11.82 -1.62
C LEU A 40 9.96 10.93 -2.61
N GLU A 41 9.92 11.33 -3.88
CA GLU A 41 9.30 10.55 -4.96
C GLU A 41 9.89 9.15 -5.11
N PHE A 42 11.21 9.02 -4.92
CA PHE A 42 11.91 7.74 -5.05
C PHE A 42 11.59 6.82 -3.87
N THR A 43 11.64 7.33 -2.64
CA THR A 43 11.37 6.51 -1.44
C THR A 43 9.90 6.13 -1.35
N ARG A 44 8.99 7.04 -1.72
CA ARG A 44 7.56 6.76 -1.83
C ARG A 44 7.30 5.66 -2.85
N ARG A 45 8.00 5.65 -3.98
CA ARG A 45 7.89 4.60 -5.00
C ARG A 45 8.34 3.25 -4.46
N ILE A 46 9.44 3.17 -3.73
CA ILE A 46 9.87 1.93 -3.06
C ILE A 46 8.77 1.43 -2.13
N ILE A 47 8.24 2.30 -1.26
CA ILE A 47 7.21 1.90 -0.31
C ILE A 47 5.95 1.40 -1.03
N HIS A 48 5.52 2.09 -2.08
CA HIS A 48 4.33 1.70 -2.83
C HIS A 48 4.49 0.35 -3.55
N LEU A 49 5.69 0.07 -4.08
CA LEU A 49 6.00 -1.19 -4.77
C LEU A 49 6.12 -2.37 -3.80
N PHE A 50 6.57 -2.15 -2.55
CA PHE A 50 6.92 -3.25 -1.65
C PHE A 50 5.95 -3.43 -0.48
N ALA A 51 5.28 -2.38 0.01
CA ALA A 51 4.42 -2.49 1.20
C ALA A 51 3.23 -3.45 0.97
N GLY A 52 2.62 -3.40 -0.21
CA GLY A 52 1.50 -4.30 -0.56
C GLY A 52 1.88 -5.77 -0.64
N ALA A 53 3.18 -6.12 -0.73
CA ALA A 53 3.61 -7.53 -0.79
C ALA A 53 3.34 -8.29 0.52
N ALA A 54 3.02 -7.57 1.61
CA ALA A 54 2.51 -8.17 2.85
C ALA A 54 1.28 -9.08 2.60
N ILE A 55 0.56 -8.86 1.49
CA ILE A 55 -0.57 -9.68 1.05
C ILE A 55 -0.23 -11.16 0.85
N TRP A 56 1.03 -11.47 0.56
CA TRP A 56 1.48 -12.87 0.39
C TRP A 56 1.56 -13.64 1.71
N THR A 57 1.39 -12.98 2.85
CA THR A 57 1.30 -13.68 4.14
C THR A 57 -0.05 -14.36 4.34
N VAL A 58 -1.10 -13.96 3.61
CA VAL A 58 -2.48 -14.40 3.88
C VAL A 58 -2.72 -15.90 3.71
N PRO A 59 -2.17 -16.60 2.69
CA PRO A 59 -2.29 -18.05 2.58
C PRO A 59 -1.69 -18.84 3.75
N TYR A 60 -0.88 -18.20 4.60
CA TYR A 60 -0.22 -18.84 5.74
C TYR A 60 -0.99 -18.71 7.06
N PHE A 61 -2.06 -17.91 7.11
CA PHE A 61 -2.92 -17.83 8.29
C PHE A 61 -3.83 -19.07 8.36
N PRO A 62 -3.85 -19.81 9.48
CA PRO A 62 -4.92 -20.76 9.78
C PRO A 62 -6.31 -20.15 9.65
N HIS A 63 -6.45 -18.90 10.08
CA HIS A 63 -7.68 -18.11 10.01
C HIS A 63 -7.44 -16.85 9.15
N PRO A 64 -7.63 -16.92 7.82
CA PRO A 64 -7.28 -15.84 6.90
C PRO A 64 -7.94 -14.49 7.21
N TRP A 65 -9.08 -14.48 7.89
CA TRP A 65 -9.75 -13.26 8.30
C TRP A 65 -8.89 -12.39 9.24
N VAL A 66 -7.96 -12.98 9.99
CA VAL A 66 -6.99 -12.27 10.83
C VAL A 66 -6.09 -11.37 9.98
N ALA A 67 -5.79 -11.74 8.73
CA ALA A 67 -4.99 -10.92 7.82
C ALA A 67 -5.63 -9.55 7.53
N THR A 68 -6.96 -9.42 7.63
CA THR A 68 -7.64 -8.12 7.50
C THR A 68 -7.15 -7.13 8.55
N PHE A 69 -6.82 -7.60 9.75
CA PHE A 69 -6.30 -6.74 10.81
C PHE A 69 -4.90 -6.21 10.50
N VAL A 70 -4.12 -6.87 9.63
CA VAL A 70 -2.84 -6.32 9.17
C VAL A 70 -3.12 -5.01 8.41
N GLY A 71 -4.01 -5.05 7.41
CA GLY A 71 -4.43 -3.86 6.68
C GLY A 71 -5.03 -2.78 7.60
N LEU A 72 -5.92 -3.19 8.51
CA LEU A 72 -6.55 -2.27 9.46
C LEU A 72 -5.53 -1.60 10.39
N ALA A 73 -4.52 -2.33 10.85
CA ALA A 73 -3.44 -1.76 11.65
C ALA A 73 -2.71 -0.64 10.89
N PHE A 74 -2.44 -0.82 9.59
CA PHE A 74 -1.86 0.24 8.75
C PHE A 74 -2.82 1.42 8.54
N VAL A 75 -4.12 1.18 8.36
CA VAL A 75 -5.13 2.26 8.27
C VAL A 75 -5.14 3.10 9.55
N ILE A 76 -5.19 2.45 10.71
CA ILE A 76 -5.16 3.13 12.02
C ILE A 76 -3.85 3.90 12.15
N MET A 77 -2.72 3.25 11.88
CA MET A 77 -1.39 3.85 11.98
C MET A 77 -1.26 5.09 11.07
N LEU A 78 -1.76 5.04 9.84
CA LEU A 78 -1.76 6.14 8.88
C LEU A 78 -2.76 7.25 9.23
N SER A 79 -3.85 6.91 9.91
CA SER A 79 -4.84 7.90 10.38
C SER A 79 -4.23 8.82 11.47
N PHE A 80 -3.26 8.31 12.23
CA PHE A 80 -2.49 9.10 13.20
C PHE A 80 -1.25 9.79 12.61
N ALA A 81 -0.98 9.66 11.31
CA ALA A 81 0.21 10.24 10.68
C ALA A 81 0.30 11.76 10.79
N ASN A 82 -0.83 12.45 10.94
CA ASN A 82 -0.91 13.91 11.08
C ASN A 82 -0.53 14.40 12.48
N ASN A 83 -0.36 13.49 13.45
CA ASN A 83 0.14 13.85 14.76
C ASN A 83 1.64 14.20 14.66
N GLU A 84 2.05 15.32 15.22
CA GLU A 84 3.44 15.83 15.14
C GLU A 84 4.49 14.78 15.54
N ARG A 85 4.15 13.90 16.49
CA ARG A 85 5.04 12.82 16.94
C ARG A 85 5.29 11.75 15.86
N PHE A 86 4.29 11.49 15.02
CA PHE A 86 4.29 10.42 14.03
C PHE A 86 4.60 10.90 12.61
N SER A 87 4.33 12.17 12.30
CA SER A 87 4.55 12.80 10.99
C SER A 87 5.95 12.53 10.41
N ARG A 88 6.99 12.51 11.25
CA ARG A 88 8.38 12.22 10.83
C ARG A 88 8.56 10.82 10.26
N PHE A 89 7.80 9.84 10.72
CA PHE A 89 7.86 8.45 10.24
C PHE A 89 7.13 8.29 8.90
N PHE A 90 6.07 9.08 8.68
CA PHE A 90 5.26 9.04 7.46
C PHE A 90 5.78 9.92 6.32
N ALA A 91 6.72 10.83 6.61
CA ALA A 91 7.31 11.72 5.63
C ALA A 91 7.87 10.98 4.40
N ALA A 92 8.41 9.77 4.54
CA ALA A 92 8.94 8.99 3.41
C ALA A 92 7.86 8.55 2.39
N MET A 93 6.59 8.56 2.79
CA MET A 93 5.43 8.16 1.98
C MET A 93 4.63 9.34 1.42
N ALA A 94 4.83 10.54 1.94
CA ALA A 94 4.07 11.72 1.57
C ALA A 94 4.50 12.24 0.20
N ARG A 95 3.54 12.78 -0.56
CA ARG A 95 3.85 13.68 -1.68
C ARG A 95 4.32 15.05 -1.16
N PRO A 96 5.05 15.84 -1.97
CA PRO A 96 5.33 17.23 -1.65
C PRO A 96 4.05 18.02 -1.32
N GLU A 97 3.01 17.85 -2.15
CA GLU A 97 1.66 18.41 -1.98
C GLU A 97 0.90 17.85 -0.75
N ASP A 98 1.24 16.65 -0.28
CA ASP A 98 0.68 16.06 0.96
C ASP A 98 1.33 16.67 2.21
N LEU A 99 2.61 17.08 2.13
CA LEU A 99 3.33 17.72 3.22
C LEU A 99 2.79 19.14 3.50
N GLU A 100 2.43 19.88 2.44
CA GLU A 100 1.81 21.20 2.55
C GLU A 100 0.44 21.15 3.24
N ASN A 101 -0.33 20.10 2.99
CA ASN A 101 -1.65 19.89 3.59
C ASN A 101 -1.62 19.03 4.86
N GLN A 102 -0.42 18.67 5.35
CA GLN A 102 -0.20 17.75 6.46
C GLN A 102 -1.11 16.51 6.38
N SER A 103 -1.19 15.83 5.23
CA SER A 103 -2.11 14.71 5.07
C SER A 103 -1.60 13.66 4.09
N VAL A 104 -1.28 12.46 4.59
CA VAL A 104 -0.91 11.27 3.77
C VAL A 104 -2.17 10.55 3.23
N ARG A 105 -3.01 11.28 2.48
CA ARG A 105 -4.28 10.75 1.96
C ARG A 105 -4.07 9.58 1.01
N GLY A 106 -3.04 9.65 0.16
CA GLY A 106 -2.73 8.60 -0.80
C GLY A 106 -2.44 7.25 -0.13
N PRO A 107 -1.39 7.17 0.73
CA PRO A 107 -1.10 5.96 1.49
C PRO A 107 -2.26 5.47 2.36
N LEU A 108 -3.04 6.36 2.96
CA LEU A 108 -4.22 6.00 3.75
C LEU A 108 -5.25 5.26 2.89
N TRP A 109 -5.66 5.82 1.75
CA TRP A 109 -6.62 5.18 0.87
C TRP A 109 -6.09 3.87 0.28
N TYR A 110 -4.79 3.78 0.01
CA TYR A 110 -4.14 2.54 -0.38
C TYR A 110 -4.30 1.44 0.69
N ALA A 111 -4.03 1.76 1.96
CA ALA A 111 -4.23 0.82 3.07
C ALA A 111 -5.71 0.45 3.26
N VAL A 112 -6.63 1.40 3.10
CA VAL A 112 -8.08 1.16 3.16
C VAL A 112 -8.51 0.18 2.07
N SER A 113 -8.07 0.37 0.82
CA SER A 113 -8.37 -0.53 -0.30
C SER A 113 -7.86 -1.95 -0.04
N ILE A 114 -6.63 -2.11 0.45
CA ILE A 114 -6.08 -3.43 0.82
C ILE A 114 -6.93 -4.08 1.92
N THR A 115 -7.32 -3.31 2.94
CA THR A 115 -8.14 -3.80 4.05
C THR A 115 -9.48 -4.30 3.55
N ILE A 116 -10.15 -3.52 2.69
CA ILE A 116 -11.45 -3.90 2.11
C ILE A 116 -11.32 -5.15 1.23
N LEU A 117 -10.32 -5.21 0.35
CA LEU A 117 -10.09 -6.38 -0.52
C LEU A 117 -9.82 -7.63 0.31
N THR A 118 -8.95 -7.54 1.31
CA THR A 118 -8.68 -8.66 2.22
C THR A 118 -9.95 -9.08 2.94
N ALA A 119 -10.68 -8.12 3.54
CA ALA A 119 -11.91 -8.37 4.26
C ALA A 119 -12.96 -9.08 3.40
N ILE A 120 -13.18 -8.62 2.18
CA ILE A 120 -14.15 -9.23 1.26
C ILE A 120 -13.80 -10.69 1.03
N PHE A 121 -12.55 -11.03 0.75
CA PHE A 121 -12.20 -12.42 0.42
C PHE A 121 -12.06 -13.33 1.64
N THR A 122 -11.70 -12.77 2.81
CA THR A 122 -11.48 -13.57 4.02
C THR A 122 -12.69 -13.66 4.95
N PHE A 123 -13.61 -12.67 4.94
CA PHE A 123 -14.82 -12.72 5.78
C PHE A 123 -16.06 -13.31 5.08
N THR A 124 -15.99 -13.64 3.80
CA THR A 124 -17.17 -14.15 3.05
C THR A 124 -17.04 -15.61 2.63
N GLY A 125 -15.90 -16.26 2.93
CA GLY A 125 -15.64 -17.63 2.50
C GLY A 125 -15.09 -17.78 1.09
N TYR A 126 -14.70 -16.67 0.46
CA TYR A 126 -13.99 -16.67 -0.82
C TYR A 126 -12.47 -16.79 -0.66
N GLU A 127 -11.98 -17.36 0.45
CA GLU A 127 -10.56 -17.53 0.73
C GLU A 127 -9.82 -18.31 -0.37
N ARG A 128 -10.50 -19.26 -1.02
CA ARG A 128 -9.94 -19.99 -2.17
C ARG A 128 -9.68 -19.10 -3.40
N LEU A 129 -10.39 -17.99 -3.51
CA LEU A 129 -10.24 -16.99 -4.57
C LEU A 129 -9.37 -15.81 -4.13
N TYR A 130 -8.66 -15.93 -3.00
CA TYR A 130 -7.86 -14.86 -2.44
C TYR A 130 -6.81 -14.29 -3.41
N PHE A 131 -6.32 -15.10 -4.34
CA PHE A 131 -5.43 -14.66 -5.42
C PHE A 131 -6.01 -13.52 -6.27
N VAL A 132 -7.34 -13.36 -6.33
CA VAL A 132 -7.98 -12.21 -6.99
C VAL A 132 -7.74 -10.91 -6.21
N ALA A 133 -7.85 -10.94 -4.87
CA ALA A 133 -7.48 -9.80 -4.03
C ALA A 133 -5.99 -9.49 -4.16
N ALA A 134 -5.14 -10.52 -4.14
CA ALA A 134 -3.70 -10.35 -4.34
C ALA A 134 -3.39 -9.70 -5.71
N ALA A 135 -4.02 -10.16 -6.79
CA ALA A 135 -3.86 -9.57 -8.13
C ALA A 135 -4.30 -8.10 -8.18
N ALA A 136 -5.45 -7.76 -7.61
CA ALA A 136 -5.91 -6.37 -7.53
C ALA A 136 -4.92 -5.48 -6.77
N ILE A 137 -4.32 -6.00 -5.69
CA ILE A 137 -3.30 -5.29 -4.92
C ILE A 137 -1.99 -5.17 -5.70
N HIS A 138 -1.63 -6.16 -6.53
CA HIS A 138 -0.47 -6.07 -7.42
C HIS A 138 -0.64 -4.99 -8.49
N ILE A 139 -1.84 -4.85 -9.06
CA ILE A 139 -2.17 -3.73 -9.97
C ILE A 139 -1.93 -2.39 -9.27
N MET A 140 -2.35 -2.26 -8.00
CA MET A 140 -2.08 -1.06 -7.21
C MET A 140 -0.60 -0.91 -6.82
N MET A 141 0.16 -1.99 -6.64
CA MET A 141 1.59 -1.91 -6.30
C MET A 141 2.42 -1.51 -7.53
N PHE A 142 2.34 -2.32 -8.58
CA PHE A 142 3.17 -2.22 -9.77
C PHE A 142 2.56 -1.27 -10.80
N GLY A 143 1.29 -1.45 -11.16
CA GLY A 143 0.62 -0.61 -12.15
C GLY A 143 0.59 0.86 -11.72
N ASP A 144 -0.01 1.18 -10.57
CA ASP A 144 -0.06 2.56 -10.05
C ASP A 144 1.35 3.09 -9.71
N GLY A 145 2.24 2.24 -9.18
CA GLY A 145 3.63 2.59 -8.87
C GLY A 145 4.48 2.95 -10.09
N MET A 146 4.15 2.40 -11.26
CA MET A 146 4.83 2.68 -12.53
C MET A 146 4.13 3.76 -13.37
N SER A 147 2.84 4.00 -13.13
CA SER A 147 2.04 4.98 -13.86
C SER A 147 2.64 6.40 -13.78
N ALA A 148 2.97 6.87 -12.58
CA ALA A 148 3.50 8.22 -12.40
C ALA A 148 4.92 8.41 -13.01
N PRO A 149 5.92 7.54 -12.76
CA PRO A 149 7.24 7.68 -13.39
C PRO A 149 7.20 7.69 -14.92
N ILE A 150 6.41 6.80 -15.52
CA ILE A 150 6.29 6.71 -16.99
C ILE A 150 5.50 7.92 -17.51
N GLY A 151 4.41 8.29 -16.85
CA GLY A 151 3.58 9.41 -17.25
C GLY A 151 4.31 10.75 -17.19
N ILE A 152 5.13 10.99 -16.16
CA ILE A 152 5.94 12.20 -16.03
C ILE A 152 7.06 12.23 -17.08
N ARG A 153 7.74 11.11 -17.32
CA ARG A 153 8.90 11.06 -18.23
C ARG A 153 8.53 11.06 -19.71
N TYR A 154 7.46 10.35 -20.09
CA TYR A 154 7.12 10.09 -21.49
C TYR A 154 5.76 10.64 -21.91
N GLY A 155 4.96 11.15 -20.98
CA GLY A 155 3.61 11.64 -21.23
C GLY A 155 3.39 13.10 -20.83
N ALA A 156 4.45 13.90 -20.67
CA ALA A 156 4.34 15.30 -20.30
C ALA A 156 3.53 16.10 -21.33
N ASP A 157 3.83 15.92 -22.62
CA ASP A 157 3.23 16.67 -23.73
C ASP A 157 1.81 16.19 -24.09
N SER A 158 1.46 14.96 -23.71
CA SER A 158 0.14 14.35 -23.94
C SER A 158 -0.77 14.40 -22.71
N SER A 159 -0.32 15.05 -21.64
CA SER A 159 -1.04 15.07 -20.38
C SER A 159 -2.29 15.98 -20.42
N ARG A 160 -3.35 15.57 -19.73
CA ARG A 160 -4.61 16.29 -19.59
C ARG A 160 -5.04 16.30 -18.13
N ILE A 161 -5.75 17.34 -17.73
CA ILE A 161 -6.34 17.41 -16.38
C ILE A 161 -7.69 16.69 -16.42
N ILE A 162 -7.82 15.63 -15.63
CA ILE A 162 -9.06 14.85 -15.48
C ILE A 162 -9.39 14.83 -13.99
N LEU A 163 -10.57 15.33 -13.61
CA LEU A 163 -11.02 15.43 -12.22
C LEU A 163 -9.97 16.09 -11.29
N GLY A 164 -9.36 17.17 -11.76
CA GLY A 164 -8.34 17.92 -11.00
C GLY A 164 -6.95 17.25 -10.93
N SER A 165 -6.75 16.11 -11.59
CA SER A 165 -5.48 15.38 -11.61
C SER A 165 -4.86 15.36 -13.01
N LYS A 166 -3.56 15.64 -13.10
CA LYS A 166 -2.81 15.54 -14.37
C LYS A 166 -2.59 14.07 -14.73
N ARG A 167 -3.14 13.62 -15.85
CA ARG A 167 -3.10 12.24 -16.35
C ARG A 167 -2.53 12.21 -17.76
N SER A 168 -1.80 11.16 -18.13
CA SER A 168 -1.31 10.98 -19.50
C SER A 168 -1.63 9.57 -20.02
N PRO A 169 -1.84 9.40 -21.34
CA PRO A 169 -2.06 8.08 -21.94
C PRO A 169 -0.93 7.08 -21.64
N GLN A 170 0.32 7.55 -21.59
CA GLN A 170 1.50 6.76 -21.26
C GLN A 170 1.47 6.26 -19.81
N GLY A 171 1.02 7.10 -18.88
CA GLY A 171 0.79 6.69 -17.50
C GLY A 171 -0.32 5.65 -17.36
N SER A 172 -1.40 5.78 -18.14
CA SER A 172 -2.48 4.77 -18.17
C SER A 172 -2.03 3.47 -18.83
N ALA A 173 -1.24 3.54 -19.90
CA ALA A 173 -0.66 2.35 -20.53
C ALA A 173 0.31 1.63 -19.58
N ALA A 174 1.09 2.37 -18.79
CA ALA A 174 1.93 1.79 -17.75
C ALA A 174 1.10 1.04 -16.69
N LEU A 175 -0.02 1.61 -16.23
CA LEU A 175 -0.93 0.91 -15.31
C LEU A 175 -1.40 -0.42 -15.90
N LEU A 176 -1.76 -0.45 -17.18
CA LEU A 176 -2.25 -1.64 -17.87
C LEU A 176 -1.16 -2.71 -18.12
N VAL A 177 0.08 -2.29 -18.37
CA VAL A 177 1.18 -3.21 -18.71
C VAL A 177 1.86 -3.78 -17.47
N PHE A 178 1.98 -2.99 -16.40
CA PHE A 178 2.66 -3.39 -15.17
C PHE A 178 1.72 -3.95 -14.10
N GLY A 179 0.41 -3.73 -14.22
CA GLY A 179 -0.60 -4.31 -13.33
C GLY A 179 -1.07 -5.66 -13.84
#